data_AF-A0A7Y3DVM1-F1
#
_entry.id   AF-A0A7Y3DVM1-F1
#
_cell.length_a   1.000
_cell.length_b   1.000
_cell.length_c   1.000
_cell.angle_alpha   90.00
_cell.angle_beta   90.00
_cell.angle_gamma   90.00
#
_symmetry.space_group_name_H-M   'P 1'
#
loop_
_entity.id
_entity.type
_entity.pdbx_description
1 polymer ?
#
loop_
_entity_poly.entity_id
_entity_poly.type
_entity_poly.pdbx_seq_one_letter_code
_entity_poly.pdbx_strand_id
1 'polypeptide(L)'
;SSPVKIISPVQKKQLNKITLLYSDDGGYTPGDAYDLFYNDEYLIEEWIFRRGNQPEPGLACTFESYEDFNGIKLATEHKKDGENWNLKLLGIKVKMNDQVVD
;
A
#
# COMPACT_ATOMS: atom_id res chain seq x y z
N SER A 1 -3.14 2.89 14.47
CA SER A 1 -4.54 2.58 14.83
C SER A 1 -4.69 1.06 14.97
N SER A 2 -5.74 0.57 15.65
CA SER A 2 -6.06 -0.87 15.64
C SER A 2 -6.72 -1.24 14.31
N PRO A 3 -6.36 -2.38 13.68
CA PRO A 3 -6.98 -2.79 12.43
C PRO A 3 -8.47 -3.12 12.54
N VAL A 4 -9.22 -2.90 11.45
CA VAL A 4 -10.65 -3.22 11.35
C VAL A 4 -10.95 -3.97 10.04
N LYS A 5 -11.88 -4.93 10.04
CA LYS A 5 -12.38 -5.53 8.78
C LYS A 5 -13.42 -4.62 8.14
N ILE A 6 -13.27 -4.31 6.86
CA ILE A 6 -14.15 -3.39 6.11
C ILE A 6 -14.17 -3.77 4.61
N ILE A 7 -15.23 -3.38 3.90
CA ILE A 7 -15.25 -3.43 2.43
C ILE A 7 -14.36 -2.31 1.90
N SER A 8 -13.35 -2.68 1.13
CA SER A 8 -12.39 -1.76 0.53
C SER A 8 -13.05 -0.88 -0.54
N PRO A 9 -12.68 0.40 -0.64
CA PRO A 9 -13.42 1.34 -1.47
C PRO A 9 -13.17 1.18 -2.96
N VAL A 10 -12.03 0.65 -3.40
CA VAL A 10 -11.72 0.52 -4.84
C VAL A 10 -12.19 -0.83 -5.38
N GLN A 11 -11.69 -1.94 -4.84
CA GLN A 11 -11.96 -3.31 -5.30
C GLN A 11 -13.25 -3.91 -4.74
N LYS A 12 -13.88 -3.26 -3.74
CA LYS A 12 -15.12 -3.73 -3.09
C LYS A 12 -14.97 -5.12 -2.44
N LYS A 13 -13.80 -5.41 -1.86
CA LYS A 13 -13.50 -6.67 -1.16
C LYS A 13 -13.49 -6.48 0.35
N GLN A 14 -13.85 -7.51 1.11
CA GLN A 14 -13.66 -7.48 2.55
C GLN A 14 -12.18 -7.67 2.90
N LEU A 15 -11.55 -6.62 3.43
CA LEU A 15 -10.12 -6.57 3.78
C LEU A 15 -9.91 -6.05 5.20
N ASN A 16 -8.72 -6.27 5.75
CA ASN A 16 -8.28 -5.60 6.96
C ASN A 16 -7.81 -4.19 6.60
N LYS A 17 -8.20 -3.17 7.36
CA LYS A 17 -7.74 -1.79 7.20
C LYS A 17 -6.97 -1.33 8.42
N ILE A 18 -5.80 -0.71 8.20
CA ILE A 18 -5.11 0.10 9.20
C ILE A 18 -4.87 1.51 8.68
N THR A 19 -5.09 2.50 9.53
CA THR A 19 -4.83 3.91 9.22
C THR A 19 -3.55 4.36 9.92
N LEU A 20 -2.60 4.87 9.14
CA LEU A 20 -1.43 5.60 9.61
C LEU A 20 -1.78 7.09 9.55
N LEU A 21 -1.71 7.79 10.68
CA LEU A 21 -1.91 9.24 10.77
C LEU A 21 -0.62 9.84 11.30
N TYR A 22 -0.02 10.76 10.55
CA TYR A 22 1.15 11.51 10.98
C TYR A 22 0.74 12.69 11.87
N SER A 23 1.66 13.13 12.73
CA SER A 23 1.47 14.33 13.54
C SER A 23 1.32 15.57 12.68
N ASP A 24 0.59 16.57 13.18
CA ASP A 24 0.41 17.85 12.48
C ASP A 24 1.68 18.71 12.45
N ASP A 25 2.70 18.38 13.25
CA ASP A 25 3.98 19.08 13.32
C ASP A 25 5.15 18.16 12.99
N GLY A 26 6.15 18.72 12.28
CA GLY A 26 7.38 18.07 11.85
C GLY A 26 7.25 17.08 10.68
N GLY A 27 8.40 16.63 10.16
CA GLY A 27 8.47 15.59 9.12
C GLY A 27 8.22 16.07 7.68
N TYR A 28 8.21 15.13 6.74
CA TYR A 28 8.02 15.40 5.30
C TYR A 28 6.54 15.57 4.92
N THR A 29 5.63 14.89 5.63
CA THR A 29 4.17 14.85 5.37
C THR A 29 3.35 15.07 6.66
N PRO A 30 3.48 16.23 7.32
CA PRO A 30 2.73 16.53 8.53
C PRO A 30 1.21 16.52 8.28
N GLY A 31 0.47 15.90 9.20
CA GLY A 31 -1.00 15.78 9.18
C GLY A 31 -1.56 14.82 8.12
N ASP A 32 -0.72 14.27 7.24
CA ASP A 32 -1.17 13.32 6.22
C ASP A 32 -1.57 11.97 6.83
N ALA A 33 -2.52 11.31 6.17
CA ALA A 33 -2.98 9.99 6.56
C ALA A 33 -2.95 9.01 5.39
N TYR A 34 -2.71 7.74 5.73
CA TYR A 34 -2.66 6.63 4.80
C TYR A 34 -3.53 5.50 5.31
N ASP A 35 -4.51 5.07 4.52
CA ASP A 35 -5.28 3.86 4.78
C ASP A 35 -4.70 2.71 3.94
N LEU A 36 -4.22 1.68 4.63
CA LEU A 36 -3.73 0.45 4.04
C LEU A 36 -4.80 -0.62 4.16
N PHE A 37 -5.20 -1.22 3.05
CA PHE A 37 -6.12 -2.35 3.01
C PHE A 37 -5.34 -3.60 2.61
N TYR A 38 -5.41 -4.63 3.43
CA TYR A 38 -4.60 -5.84 3.25
C TYR A 38 -5.40 -7.11 3.55
N ASN A 39 -5.01 -8.21 2.90
CA ASN A 39 -5.64 -9.52 3.08
C ASN A 39 -5.14 -10.25 4.33
N ASP A 40 -5.62 -11.47 4.55
CA ASP A 40 -5.28 -12.25 5.74
C ASP A 40 -3.81 -12.78 5.70
N GLU A 41 -3.15 -12.72 4.54
CA GLU A 41 -1.71 -12.97 4.35
C GLU A 41 -0.84 -11.70 4.52
N TYR A 42 -1.42 -10.59 4.98
CA TYR A 42 -0.76 -9.30 5.16
C TYR A 42 -0.23 -8.64 3.87
N LEU A 43 -0.73 -9.04 2.69
CA LEU A 43 -0.45 -8.35 1.44
C LEU A 43 -1.40 -7.17 1.27
N ILE A 44 -0.85 -6.00 0.92
CA ILE A 44 -1.63 -4.79 0.65
C ILE A 44 -2.34 -4.97 -0.70
N GLU A 45 -3.65 -4.79 -0.75
CA GLU A 45 -4.42 -4.84 -2.00
C GLU A 45 -4.92 -3.46 -2.42
N GLU A 46 -5.05 -2.52 -1.48
CA GLU A 46 -5.36 -1.12 -1.77
C GLU A 46 -4.64 -0.17 -0.81
N TRP A 47 -4.36 1.02 -1.33
CA TRP A 47 -3.72 2.10 -0.60
C TRP A 47 -4.43 3.41 -0.90
N ILE A 48 -4.70 4.18 0.14
CA ILE A 48 -5.33 5.50 0.01
C ILE A 48 -4.52 6.51 0.78
N PHE A 49 -4.17 7.59 0.10
CA PHE A 49 -3.57 8.77 0.66
C PHE A 49 -4.60 9.87 0.86
N ARG A 50 -4.61 10.45 2.06
CA ARG A 50 -5.48 11.56 2.46
C ARG A 50 -4.62 12.71 2.97
N ARG A 51 -4.48 13.73 2.13
CA ARG A 51 -3.71 14.95 2.45
C ARG A 51 -4.31 15.64 3.66
N GLY A 52 -3.51 15.97 4.68
CA GLY A 52 -3.98 16.63 5.90
C GLY A 52 -5.15 15.90 6.57
N ASN A 53 -5.20 14.57 6.44
CA ASN A 53 -6.23 13.70 6.98
C ASN A 53 -7.66 14.06 6.52
N GLN A 54 -7.82 14.68 5.34
CA GLN A 54 -9.15 15.01 4.81
C GLN A 54 -10.00 13.73 4.55
N PRO A 55 -11.34 13.81 4.61
CA PRO A 55 -12.22 12.68 4.31
C PRO A 55 -12.09 12.20 2.86
N GLU A 56 -12.00 13.14 1.93
CA GLU A 56 -11.82 12.83 0.51
C GLU A 56 -10.38 12.36 0.24
N PRO A 57 -10.20 11.23 -0.46
CA PRO A 57 -8.88 10.74 -0.82
C PRO A 57 -8.21 11.67 -1.84
N GLY A 58 -6.94 11.98 -1.60
CA GLY A 58 -6.09 12.66 -2.59
C GLY A 58 -5.62 11.70 -3.68
N LEU A 59 -5.33 10.45 -3.31
CA LEU A 59 -4.98 9.37 -4.23
C LEU A 59 -5.47 8.04 -3.67
N ALA A 60 -6.10 7.22 -4.51
CA ALA A 60 -6.43 5.85 -4.22
C ALA A 60 -5.90 4.95 -5.35
N CYS A 61 -5.26 3.85 -4.97
CA CYS A 61 -4.80 2.85 -5.94
C CYS A 61 -4.91 1.43 -5.39
N THR A 62 -4.99 0.48 -6.30
CA THR A 62 -4.85 -0.95 -6.01
C THR A 62 -3.40 -1.38 -6.09
N PHE A 63 -3.05 -2.43 -5.36
CA PHE A 63 -1.78 -3.14 -5.42
C PHE A 63 -2.09 -4.54 -5.98
N GLU A 64 -1.57 -4.84 -7.17
CA GLU A 64 -1.97 -6.01 -7.94
C GLU A 64 -0.75 -6.76 -8.51
N SER A 65 -1.01 -7.96 -9.03
CA SER A 65 0.00 -8.81 -9.68
C SER A 65 1.20 -9.08 -8.77
N TYR A 66 0.95 -9.58 -7.56
CA TYR A 66 2.01 -9.94 -6.63
C TYR A 66 2.89 -11.07 -7.20
N GLU A 67 4.19 -10.83 -7.21
CA GLU A 67 5.23 -11.78 -7.59
C GLU A 67 6.19 -12.02 -6.42
N ASP A 68 6.80 -13.22 -6.38
CA ASP A 68 7.79 -13.58 -5.37
C ASP A 68 9.20 -13.41 -5.94
N PHE A 69 10.02 -12.60 -5.27
CA PHE A 69 11.41 -12.36 -5.60
C PHE A 69 12.29 -12.85 -4.45
N ASN A 70 12.63 -14.13 -4.46
CA ASN A 70 13.46 -14.79 -3.42
C ASN A 70 12.87 -14.63 -2.01
N GLY A 71 11.55 -14.84 -1.88
CA GLY A 71 10.81 -14.69 -0.62
C GLY A 71 10.31 -13.27 -0.34
N ILE A 72 10.65 -12.29 -1.18
CA ILE A 72 10.11 -10.93 -1.11
C ILE A 72 8.91 -10.83 -2.05
N LYS A 73 7.70 -10.75 -1.50
CA LYS A 73 6.48 -10.55 -2.29
C LYS A 73 6.27 -9.08 -2.62
N LEU A 74 6.16 -8.74 -3.90
CA LEU A 74 5.97 -7.36 -4.39
C LEU A 74 4.83 -7.30 -5.40
N ALA A 75 3.95 -6.30 -5.27
CA ALA A 75 2.99 -5.95 -6.31
C ALA A 75 3.72 -5.33 -7.51
N THR A 76 3.46 -5.83 -8.71
CA THR A 76 4.08 -5.30 -9.95
C THR A 76 3.19 -4.32 -10.70
N GLU A 77 1.90 -4.22 -10.33
CA GLU A 77 0.95 -3.25 -10.89
C GLU A 77 0.28 -2.41 -9.82
N HIS A 78 0.13 -1.11 -10.07
CA HIS A 78 -0.54 -0.17 -9.18
C HIS A 78 -1.53 0.68 -9.98
N LYS A 79 -2.81 0.32 -9.94
CA LYS A 79 -3.84 0.97 -10.77
C LYS A 79 -4.52 2.06 -9.98
N LYS A 80 -4.66 3.24 -10.57
CA LYS A 80 -5.32 4.37 -9.92
C LYS A 80 -6.84 4.21 -10.02
N ASP A 81 -7.55 4.50 -8.93
CA ASP A 81 -9.01 4.45 -8.93
C ASP A 81 -9.61 5.50 -9.89
N GLY A 82 -10.69 5.13 -10.58
CA GLY A 82 -11.41 6.00 -11.51
C GLY A 82 -10.68 6.42 -12.80
N GLU A 83 -9.42 6.02 -12.99
CA GLU A 83 -8.60 6.42 -14.14
C GLU A 83 -8.00 5.20 -14.85
N ASN A 84 -7.87 5.26 -16.19
CA ASN A 84 -7.14 4.23 -16.94
C ASN A 84 -5.62 4.48 -16.85
N TRP A 85 -5.08 4.39 -15.64
CA TRP A 85 -3.67 4.58 -15.35
C TRP A 85 -3.14 3.45 -14.47
N ASN A 86 -1.93 2.99 -14.79
CA ASN A 86 -1.26 1.89 -14.11
C ASN A 86 0.25 2.12 -14.04
N LEU A 87 0.81 2.18 -12.83
CA LEU A 87 2.25 2.12 -12.62
C LEU A 87 2.70 0.66 -12.57
N LYS A 88 3.49 0.27 -13.57
CA LYS A 88 4.08 -1.06 -13.67
C LYS A 88 5.55 -1.05 -13.25
N LEU A 89 5.93 -1.99 -12.40
CA LEU A 89 7.32 -2.24 -12.03
C LEU A 89 7.85 -3.41 -12.87
N LEU A 90 8.91 -3.17 -13.63
CA LEU A 90 9.50 -4.16 -14.55
C LEU A 90 10.99 -4.34 -14.27
N GLY A 91 11.51 -5.51 -14.64
CA GLY A 91 12.94 -5.82 -14.51
C GLY A 91 13.42 -5.87 -13.05
N ILE A 92 12.54 -6.25 -12.12
CA ILE A 92 12.86 -6.37 -10.70
C ILE A 92 13.95 -7.43 -10.50
N LYS A 93 15.01 -7.05 -9.79
CA LYS A 93 16.12 -7.94 -9.41
C LYS A 93 16.46 -7.70 -7.95
N VAL A 94 16.50 -8.78 -7.17
CA VAL A 94 16.93 -8.74 -5.78
C VAL A 94 18.41 -9.11 -5.73
N LYS A 95 19.24 -8.20 -5.24
CA LYS A 95 20.64 -8.46 -4.94
C LYS A 95 20.77 -8.77 -3.45
N MET A 96 21.07 -10.03 -3.14
CA MET A 96 21.44 -10.42 -1.78
C MET A 96 22.93 -10.16 -1.60
N ASN A 97 23.33 -9.67 -0.43
CA ASN A 97 24.72 -9.73 -0.02
C ASN A 97 24.98 -11.15 0.48
N ASP A 98 26.15 -11.71 0.17
CA ASP A 98 26.56 -12.98 0.73
C ASP A 98 26.56 -12.85 2.25
N GLN A 99 25.83 -13.74 2.93
CA GLN A 99 25.93 -13.89 4.38
C GLN A 99 27.36 -14.35 4.66
N VAL A 100 28.17 -13.51 5.32
CA VAL A 100 29.39 -14.00 5.96
C VAL A 100 28.91 -14.92 7.07
N VAL A 101 29.02 -16.23 6.84
CA VAL A 101 28.83 -17.23 7.88
C VAL A 101 30.14 -17.23 8.67
N ASP A 102 30.11 -16.58 9.83
CA ASP A 102 31.18 -16.69 10.84
C ASP A 102 31.32 -18.14 11.34
#